data_AF-A0A2R6EWG0-F1
#
_entry.id   AF-A0A2R6EWG0-F1
#
_cell.length_a   1.000
_cell.length_b   1.000
_cell.length_c   1.000
_cell.angle_alpha   90.00
_cell.angle_beta   90.00
_cell.angle_gamma   90.00
#
_symmetry.space_group_name_H-M   'P 1'
#
loop_
_entity.id
_entity.type
_entity.pdbx_description
1 polymer ?
#
loop_
_entity_poly.entity_id
_entity_poly.type
_entity_poly.pdbx_seq_one_letter_code
_entity_poly.pdbx_strand_id
1 'polypeptide(L)' 'MSKTNPRLNSLIADLIVPGKVLGSGALRKDVTVAAVDFSGSAETKIEAVGEAVQLEEALENNPDGSDVRVIR' A
#
# COMPACT_ATOMS: atom_id res chain seq x y z
N MET A 1 -10.07 26.15 1.91
CA MET A 1 -9.18 25.07 2.42
C MET A 1 -9.77 23.76 1.93
N SER A 2 -9.27 23.23 0.81
CA SER A 2 -9.77 22.00 0.22
C SER A 2 -9.38 20.85 1.14
N LYS A 3 -10.37 20.23 1.80
CA LYS A 3 -10.15 18.93 2.45
C LYS A 3 -10.09 17.91 1.33
N THR A 4 -8.88 17.57 0.89
CA THR A 4 -8.67 16.47 -0.06
C THR A 4 -9.35 15.22 0.50
N ASN A 5 -10.21 14.62 -0.30
CA ASN A 5 -10.96 13.43 0.07
C ASN A 5 -9.97 12.25 0.19
N PRO A 6 -9.74 11.67 1.39
CA PRO A 6 -8.72 10.64 1.59
C PRO A 6 -8.96 9.39 0.73
N ARG A 7 -10.21 9.16 0.29
CA ARG A 7 -10.54 8.06 -0.64
C ARG A 7 -9.91 8.18 -2.02
N LEU A 8 -9.48 9.37 -2.43
CA LEU A 8 -8.84 9.55 -3.74
C LEU A 8 -7.36 9.16 -3.70
N ASN A 9 -6.70 9.23 -2.53
CA ASN A 9 -5.32 8.81 -2.36
C ASN A 9 -5.18 7.28 -2.22
N SER A 10 -6.22 6.62 -1.71
CA SER A 10 -6.31 5.15 -1.55
C SER A 10 -6.11 4.37 -2.86
N LEU A 11 -6.40 4.98 -4.02
CA LEU A 11 -6.29 4.34 -5.33
C LEU A 11 -4.85 4.28 -5.88
N ILE A 12 -3.90 5.04 -5.30
CA ILE A 12 -2.51 5.09 -5.75
C ILE A 12 -1.61 4.58 -4.63
N ALA A 13 -0.95 3.45 -4.85
CA ALA A 13 -0.05 2.86 -3.86
C ALA A 13 1.22 3.71 -3.66
N ASP A 14 1.54 4.04 -2.40
CA ASP A 14 2.81 4.72 -2.08
C ASP A 14 4.01 3.79 -2.25
N LEU A 15 3.82 2.53 -1.86
CA LEU A 15 4.86 1.50 -1.82
C LEU A 15 4.43 0.28 -2.63
N ILE A 16 5.30 -0.18 -3.52
CA ILE A 16 5.13 -1.43 -4.28
C ILE A 16 6.17 -2.44 -3.80
N VAL A 17 5.73 -3.65 -3.44
CA VAL A 17 6.59 -4.77 -3.08
C VAL A 17 6.37 -5.91 -4.08
N PRO A 18 7.34 -6.25 -4.94
CA PRO A 18 7.23 -7.34 -5.90
C PRO A 18 7.47 -8.70 -5.22
N GLY A 19 6.71 -8.99 -4.17
CA GLY A 19 6.85 -10.20 -3.37
C GLY A 19 5.92 -10.20 -2.15
N LYS A 20 6.19 -11.12 -1.22
CA LYS A 20 5.41 -11.26 0.01
C LYS A 20 5.90 -10.32 1.10
N VAL A 21 4.99 -9.57 1.73
CA VAL A 21 5.30 -8.70 2.87
C VAL A 21 5.15 -9.44 4.19
N LEU A 22 6.14 -9.30 5.07
CA LEU A 22 6.19 -9.95 6.38
C LEU A 22 6.05 -8.96 7.54
N GLY A 23 5.34 -9.37 8.59
CA GLY A 23 4.92 -8.50 9.69
C GLY A 23 5.98 -8.29 10.77
N SER A 24 7.15 -7.75 10.42
CA SER A 24 8.17 -7.37 11.40
C SER A 24 8.11 -5.87 11.73
N GLY A 25 8.41 -5.49 12.98
CA GLY A 25 8.38 -4.08 13.39
C GLY A 25 6.98 -3.47 13.54
N ALA A 26 6.92 -2.14 13.54
CA ALA A 26 5.72 -1.33 13.69
C ALA A 26 5.65 -0.25 12.59
N LEU A 27 4.51 -0.19 11.90
CA LEU A 27 4.23 0.85 10.93
C LEU A 27 3.73 2.10 11.67
N ARG A 28 4.31 3.27 11.38
CA ARG A 28 4.03 4.54 12.10
C ARG A 28 3.47 5.64 11.20
N LYS A 29 3.43 5.39 9.90
CA LYS A 29 2.95 6.32 8.89
C LYS A 29 1.78 5.65 8.19
N ASP A 30 0.77 6.45 7.91
CA ASP A 30 -0.30 6.09 6.99
C ASP A 30 0.30 6.01 5.58
N VAL A 31 0.32 4.80 5.05
CA VAL A 31 0.86 4.48 3.72
C VAL A 31 0.02 3.37 3.10
N THR A 32 -0.18 3.45 1.79
CA THR A 32 -0.78 2.36 1.01
C THR A 32 0.34 1.46 0.47
N VAL A 33 0.29 0.18 0.83
CA VAL A 33 1.27 -0.84 0.43
C VAL A 33 0.61 -1.81 -0.53
N ALA A 34 1.11 -1.88 -1.74
CA ALA A 34 0.72 -2.86 -2.74
C ALA A 34 1.75 -4.00 -2.81
N ALA A 35 1.30 -5.25 -2.70
CA ALA A 35 2.20 -6.41 -2.74
C ALA A 35 1.57 -7.62 -3.43
N VAL A 36 2.41 -8.58 -3.84
CA VAL A 36 1.95 -9.85 -4.43
C VAL A 36 1.18 -10.68 -3.38
N ASP A 37 1.62 -10.62 -2.13
CA ASP A 37 1.00 -11.33 -1.03
C ASP A 37 1.39 -10.69 0.32
N PHE A 38 0.61 -10.97 1.36
CA PHE A 38 0.89 -10.56 2.72
C PHE A 38 0.89 -11.77 3.65
N SER A 39 1.74 -11.76 4.68
CA SER A 39 1.45 -12.57 5.86
C SER A 39 0.28 -11.94 6.60
N GLY A 40 -0.59 -12.73 7.24
CA GLY A 40 -1.71 -12.16 8.01
C GLY A 40 -1.24 -11.15 9.08
N SER A 41 -0.08 -11.40 9.70
CA SER A 41 0.52 -10.45 10.65
C SER A 41 1.01 -9.14 10.01
N ALA A 42 1.39 -9.15 8.74
CA ALA A 42 1.76 -7.95 8.00
C ALA A 42 0.53 -7.14 7.66
N GLU A 43 -0.47 -7.80 7.08
CA GLU A 43 -1.76 -7.22 6.69
C GLU A 43 -2.41 -6.52 7.88
N THR A 44 -2.59 -7.22 9.01
CA THR A 44 -3.14 -6.62 10.25
C THR A 44 -2.36 -5.40 10.73
N LYS A 45 -1.03 -5.40 10.60
CA LYS A 45 -0.19 -4.27 11.03
C LYS A 45 -0.28 -3.08 10.08
N ILE A 46 -0.46 -3.33 8.79
CA ILE A 46 -0.61 -2.28 7.78
C ILE A 46 -2.00 -1.65 7.93
N GLU A 47 -3.06 -2.47 7.92
CA GLU A 47 -4.46 -2.03 8.03
C GLU A 47 -4.76 -1.29 9.33
N ALA A 48 -3.97 -1.48 10.38
CA ALA A 48 -4.10 -0.73 11.62
C ALA A 48 -3.79 0.78 11.47
N VAL A 49 -3.04 1.18 10.44
CA VAL A 49 -2.60 2.58 10.25
C VAL A 49 -2.65 3.08 8.81
N GLY A 50 -2.79 2.20 7.83
CA GLY A 50 -2.83 2.50 6.40
C GLY A 50 -3.58 1.40 5.64
N GLU A 51 -3.20 1.12 4.40
CA GLU A 51 -3.94 0.20 3.52
C GLU A 51 -3.02 -0.86 2.91
N ALA A 52 -3.46 -2.13 2.96
CA ALA A 52 -2.85 -3.23 2.24
C ALA A 52 -3.68 -3.50 0.98
N VAL A 53 -3.04 -3.45 -0.18
CA VAL A 53 -3.69 -3.60 -1.49
C VAL A 53 -3.00 -4.71 -2.27
N GLN A 54 -3.76 -5.48 -3.04
CA GLN A 54 -3.18 -6.47 -3.93
C GLN A 54 -2.48 -5.77 -5.10
N LEU A 55 -1.31 -6.28 -5.49
CA LEU A 55 -0.51 -5.67 -6.54
C LEU A 55 -1.29 -5.53 -7.86
N GLU A 56 -2.11 -6.52 -8.18
CA GLU A 56 -2.96 -6.51 -9.38
C GLU A 56 -3.93 -5.32 -9.37
N GLU A 57 -4.61 -5.09 -8.24
CA GLU A 57 -5.53 -3.95 -8.07
C GLU A 57 -4.79 -2.61 -8.15
N ALA A 58 -3.59 -2.52 -7.59
CA ALA A 58 -2.78 -1.31 -7.68
C ALA A 58 -2.35 -1.02 -9.14
N LEU A 59 -2.06 -2.05 -9.93
CA LEU A 59 -1.73 -1.91 -11.35
C LEU A 59 -2.94 -1.55 -12.21
N GLU A 60 -4.13 -2.05 -11.87
CA GLU A 60 -5.37 -1.66 -12.54
C GLU A 60 -5.69 -0.17 -12.32
N ASN A 61 -5.44 0.33 -11.11
CA ASN A 61 -5.71 1.72 -10.74
C ASN A 61 -4.58 2.70 -11.10
N ASN A 62 -3.33 2.23 -11.22
CA ASN A 62 -2.16 3.02 -11.63
C ASN A 62 -1.28 2.24 -12.63
N PRO A 63 -1.74 2.04 -13.88
CA PRO A 63 -1.04 1.20 -14.86
C PRO A 63 0.31 1.75 -15.29
N ASP A 64 0.49 3.08 -15.22
CA ASP A 64 1.77 3.74 -15.55
C ASP A 64 2.78 3.66 -14.40
N GLY A 65 2.36 3.22 -13.20
CA GLY A 65 3.20 3.13 -12.01
C GLY A 65 3.79 4.48 -11.58
N SER A 66 3.10 5.59 -11.88
CA SER A 66 3.57 6.93 -11.54
C SER A 66 3.45 7.21 -10.04
N ASP A 67 4.37 8.01 -9.50
CA ASP A 67 4.42 8.43 -8.09
C ASP A 67 4.47 7.31 -7.03
N VAL A 68 4.92 6.11 -7.41
CA VAL A 68 5.13 4.98 -6.49
C VAL A 68 6.59 4.77 -6.13
N ARG A 69 6.86 4.18 -4.97
CA ARG A 69 8.21 3.70 -4.61
C ARG A 69 8.27 2.18 -4.52
N VAL A 70 9.08 1.57 -5.37
CA VAL A 70 9.35 0.13 -5.32
C VAL A 70 10.35 -0.19 -4.20
N ILE A 71 10.01 -1.16 -3.35
CA ILE A 71 10.84 -1.64 -2.25
C ILE A 71 11.38 -3.03 -2.59
N ARG A 72 12.64 -3.28 -2.26
CA ARG A 72 13.37 -4.53 -2.52
C ARG A 72 14.15 -4.98 -1.29
#